data_AF-A0A3D3DQZ7-F1
#
_entry.id   AF-A0A3D3DQZ7-F1
#
_cell.length_a   1.000
_cell.length_b   1.000
_cell.length_c   1.000
_cell.angle_alpha   90.00
_cell.angle_beta   90.00
_cell.angle_gamma   90.00
#
_symmetry.space_group_name_H-M   'P 1'
#
loop_
_entity.id
_entity.type
_entity.pdbx_description
1 polymer ?
#
loop_
_entity_poly.entity_id
_entity_poly.type
_entity_poly.pdbx_seq_one_letter_code
_entity_poly.pdbx_strand_id
1 'polypeptide(L)'
;CDRLRVPSDYRELAVLVTREHLLMHRLAELRPETVLKLLNRLDGFRRSERLDSFLTACRADATGRGDGTLGDYPQQPLLEKYFAAAKAVDLSDLADSPHDGRARKKIVEERRLDAISEIHQNRETAC
;
A
#
# COMPACT_ATOMS: atom_id res chain seq x y z
N CYS A 1 17.30 -14.92 -9.32
CA CYS A 1 18.36 -13.93 -9.04
C CYS A 1 19.70 -14.57 -8.65
N ASP A 2 19.78 -15.91 -8.62
CA ASP A 2 20.90 -16.64 -8.01
C ASP A 2 22.18 -16.58 -8.86
N ARG A 3 22.03 -16.48 -10.19
CA ARG A 3 23.16 -16.32 -11.11
C ARG A 3 23.88 -14.97 -10.96
N LEU A 4 23.13 -13.90 -10.74
CA LEU A 4 23.66 -12.52 -10.67
C LEU A 4 23.96 -12.07 -9.24
N ARG A 5 23.70 -12.92 -8.22
CA ARG A 5 23.89 -12.61 -6.79
C ARG A 5 23.28 -11.27 -6.37
N VAL A 6 22.12 -10.94 -6.92
CA VAL A 6 21.41 -9.69 -6.60
C VAL A 6 21.03 -9.71 -5.11
N PRO A 7 21.18 -8.59 -4.37
CA PRO A 7 20.74 -8.50 -2.99
C PRO A 7 19.27 -8.92 -2.83
N SER A 8 18.95 -9.58 -1.71
CA SER A 8 17.64 -10.14 -1.43
C SER A 8 16.52 -9.11 -1.52
N ASP A 9 16.78 -7.88 -1.08
CA ASP A 9 15.79 -6.81 -1.03
C ASP A 9 15.25 -6.44 -2.41
N TYR A 10 16.12 -6.39 -3.43
CA TYR A 10 15.69 -6.14 -4.81
C TYR A 10 14.89 -7.31 -5.38
N ARG A 11 15.27 -8.55 -5.04
CA ARG A 11 14.51 -9.74 -5.44
C ARG A 11 13.12 -9.73 -4.82
N GLU A 12 13.02 -9.43 -3.52
CA GLU A 12 11.74 -9.33 -2.82
C GLU A 12 10.87 -8.22 -3.39
N LEU A 13 11.45 -7.04 -3.64
CA LEU A 13 10.76 -5.92 -4.28
C LEU A 13 10.25 -6.29 -5.67
N ALA A 14 11.08 -6.90 -6.51
CA ALA A 14 10.66 -7.32 -7.85
C ALA A 14 9.47 -8.28 -7.81
N VAL A 15 9.49 -9.27 -6.90
CA VAL A 15 8.37 -10.20 -6.71
C VAL A 15 7.09 -9.46 -6.30
N LEU A 16 7.20 -8.48 -5.40
CA LEU A 16 6.06 -7.67 -4.96
C LEU A 16 5.50 -6.82 -6.11
N VAL A 17 6.36 -6.11 -6.84
CA VAL A 17 5.97 -5.27 -7.99
C VAL A 17 5.27 -6.13 -9.05
N THR A 18 5.87 -7.24 -9.49
CA THR A 18 5.26 -8.11 -10.50
C THR A 18 3.91 -8.65 -10.06
N ARG A 19 3.71 -8.93 -8.77
CA ARG A 19 2.44 -9.43 -8.25
C ARG A 19 1.36 -8.36 -8.15
N GLU A 20 1.71 -7.15 -7.70
CA GLU A 20 0.72 -6.17 -7.25
C GLU A 20 0.60 -4.92 -8.16
N HIS A 21 1.50 -4.70 -9.14
CA HIS A 21 1.48 -3.49 -9.99
C HIS A 21 0.15 -3.30 -10.74
N LEU A 22 -0.51 -4.37 -11.22
CA LEU A 22 -1.82 -4.27 -11.88
C LEU A 22 -2.95 -3.83 -10.92
N LEU A 23 -2.82 -4.11 -9.62
CA LEU A 23 -3.72 -3.56 -8.62
C LEU A 23 -3.40 -2.09 -8.39
N MET A 24 -2.12 -1.73 -8.32
CA MET A 24 -1.69 -0.35 -8.19
C MET A 24 -2.21 0.53 -9.34
N HIS A 25 -2.14 0.06 -10.59
CA HIS A 25 -2.66 0.82 -11.75
C HIS A 25 -4.17 1.08 -11.69
N ARG A 26 -4.92 0.18 -11.03
CA ARG A 26 -6.37 0.26 -10.83
C ARG A 26 -6.76 0.75 -9.43
N LEU A 27 -5.83 1.37 -8.69
CA LEU A 27 -6.03 1.72 -7.28
C LEU A 27 -7.33 2.51 -7.03
N ALA A 28 -7.70 3.40 -7.94
CA ALA A 28 -8.90 4.22 -7.82
C ALA A 28 -10.21 3.41 -7.80
N GLU A 29 -10.22 2.22 -8.41
CA GLU A 29 -11.36 1.31 -8.53
C GLU A 29 -11.39 0.26 -7.39
N LEU A 30 -10.34 0.19 -6.57
CA LEU A 30 -10.24 -0.82 -5.53
C LEU A 30 -11.12 -0.48 -4.32
N ARG A 31 -11.81 -1.50 -3.81
CA ARG A 31 -12.48 -1.42 -2.51
C ARG A 31 -11.47 -1.21 -1.37
N PRO A 32 -11.85 -0.50 -0.28
CA PRO A 32 -10.98 -0.25 0.88
C PRO A 32 -10.26 -1.50 1.43
N GLU A 33 -10.95 -2.66 1.50
CA GLU A 33 -10.35 -3.90 2.00
C GLU A 33 -9.23 -4.41 1.11
N THR A 34 -9.33 -4.15 -0.20
CA THR A 34 -8.31 -4.53 -1.17
C THR A 34 -7.09 -3.63 -1.05
N VAL A 35 -7.30 -2.33 -0.80
CA VAL A 35 -6.23 -1.38 -0.51
C VAL A 35 -5.49 -1.77 0.78
N LEU A 36 -6.21 -2.12 1.86
CA LEU A 36 -5.58 -2.59 3.09
C LEU A 36 -4.76 -3.87 2.87
N LYS A 37 -5.29 -4.83 2.11
CA LYS A 37 -4.56 -6.06 1.74
C LYS A 37 -3.29 -5.74 0.95
N LEU A 38 -3.34 -4.80 0.02
CA LEU A 38 -2.17 -4.33 -0.73
C LEU A 38 -1.11 -3.78 0.23
N LEU A 39 -1.47 -2.83 1.10
CA LEU A 39 -0.54 -2.23 2.07
C LEU A 39 0.10 -3.28 3.02
N ASN A 40 -0.68 -4.28 3.45
CA ASN A 40 -0.17 -5.40 4.25
C ASN A 40 0.81 -6.30 3.47
N ARG A 41 0.53 -6.61 2.20
CA ARG A 41 1.44 -7.40 1.35
C ARG A 41 2.73 -6.67 1.04
N LEU A 42 2.67 -5.35 0.91
CA LEU A 42 3.84 -4.49 0.77
C LEU A 42 4.64 -4.37 2.08
N ASP A 43 4.12 -4.89 3.20
CA ASP A 43 4.72 -4.76 4.53
C ASP A 43 4.95 -3.29 4.93
N GLY A 44 4.14 -2.37 4.38
CA GLY A 44 4.39 -0.93 4.46
C GLY A 44 4.30 -0.36 5.87
N PHE A 45 3.51 -0.99 6.76
CA PHE A 45 3.38 -0.55 8.15
C PHE A 45 4.63 -0.83 9.00
N ARG A 46 5.44 -1.83 8.62
CA ARG A 46 6.68 -2.20 9.31
C ARG A 46 7.91 -1.66 8.60
N ARG A 47 7.87 -1.61 7.26
CA ARG A 47 8.95 -1.18 6.36
C ARG A 47 8.42 -0.14 5.39
N SER A 48 8.21 1.09 5.87
CA SER A 48 7.61 2.14 5.05
C SER A 48 8.42 2.49 3.80
N GLU A 49 9.74 2.36 3.86
CA GLU A 49 10.67 2.54 2.73
C GLU A 49 10.39 1.60 1.54
N ARG A 50 9.74 0.45 1.81
CA ARG A 50 9.34 -0.50 0.76
C ARG A 50 8.18 0.04 -0.07
N LEU A 51 7.33 0.89 0.52
CA LEU A 51 6.23 1.54 -0.20
C LEU A 51 6.79 2.49 -1.27
N ASP A 52 7.76 3.33 -0.92
CA ASP A 52 8.38 4.29 -1.84
C ASP A 52 9.06 3.60 -3.02
N SER A 53 9.76 2.50 -2.72
CA SER A 53 10.41 1.67 -3.75
C SER A 53 9.39 1.02 -4.68
N PHE A 54 8.28 0.51 -4.13
CA PHE A 54 7.18 -0.07 -4.92
C PHE A 54 6.50 0.99 -5.81
N LEU A 55 6.20 2.16 -5.25
CA LEU A 55 5.60 3.29 -5.98
C LEU A 55 6.49 3.75 -7.14
N THR A 56 7.79 3.88 -6.89
CA THR A 56 8.77 4.26 -7.92
C THR A 56 8.79 3.25 -9.07
N ALA A 57 8.81 1.95 -8.75
CA ALA A 57 8.80 0.89 -9.76
C ALA A 57 7.49 0.87 -10.57
N CYS A 58 6.33 0.98 -9.91
CA CYS A 58 5.02 1.02 -10.57
C CYS A 58 4.85 2.25 -11.46
N ARG A 59 5.34 3.42 -11.02
CA ARG A 59 5.37 4.63 -11.85
C ARG A 59 6.22 4.42 -13.10
N ALA A 60 7.41 3.85 -12.96
CA ALA A 60 8.28 3.55 -14.10
C ALA A 60 7.65 2.52 -15.07
N ASP A 61 6.93 1.52 -14.56
CA ASP A 61 6.17 0.57 -15.38
C ASP A 61 5.05 1.25 -16.18
N ALA A 62 4.29 2.16 -15.54
CA ALA A 62 3.21 2.90 -16.18
C ALA A 62 3.71 3.84 -17.28
N THR A 63 4.85 4.51 -17.06
CA THR A 63 5.40 5.50 -18.02
C THR A 63 6.35 4.88 -19.04
N GLY A 64 6.87 3.68 -18.80
CA GLY A 64 7.90 3.06 -19.64
C GLY A 64 7.44 2.58 -21.02
N ARG A 65 6.13 2.54 -21.30
CA ARG A 65 5.56 2.13 -22.59
C ARG A 65 5.13 3.30 -23.49
N GLY A 66 5.18 4.53 -22.99
CA GLY A 66 4.74 5.74 -23.69
C GLY A 66 5.83 6.40 -24.56
N ASP A 67 5.46 7.51 -25.18
CA ASP A 67 6.30 8.40 -26.00
C ASP A 67 7.36 9.19 -25.21
N GLY A 68 7.73 8.71 -24.02
CA GLY A 68 8.76 9.32 -23.16
C GLY A 68 8.28 10.50 -22.32
N THR A 69 6.99 10.84 -22.37
CA THR A 69 6.43 11.81 -21.42
C THR A 69 6.23 11.14 -20.06
N LEU A 70 6.90 11.67 -19.02
CA LEU A 70 6.57 11.36 -17.62
C LEU A 70 5.15 11.90 -17.36
N GLY A 71 4.14 11.12 -17.71
CA GLY A 71 2.76 11.42 -17.38
C GLY A 71 2.54 11.39 -15.87
N ASP A 72 1.54 12.14 -15.42
CA ASP A 72 1.08 12.07 -14.04
C ASP A 72 0.70 10.63 -13.68
N TYR A 73 1.14 10.16 -12.52
CA TYR A 73 0.75 8.86 -11.98
C TYR A 73 -0.17 9.08 -10.76
N PRO A 74 -1.46 9.40 -10.97
CA PRO A 74 -2.38 9.82 -9.90
C PRO A 74 -2.61 8.74 -8.83
N GLN A 75 -2.30 7.49 -9.14
CA GLN A 75 -2.38 6.38 -8.20
C GLN A 75 -1.34 6.51 -7.08
N GLN A 76 -0.16 7.10 -7.34
CA GLN A 76 0.87 7.30 -6.32
C GLN A 76 0.38 8.17 -5.14
N PRO A 77 -0.03 9.43 -5.35
CA PRO A 77 -0.49 10.28 -4.24
C PRO A 77 -1.76 9.73 -3.57
N LEU A 78 -2.55 8.93 -4.30
CA LEU A 78 -3.70 8.24 -3.72
C LEU A 78 -3.29 7.13 -2.73
N LEU A 79 -2.31 6.29 -3.08
CA LEU A 79 -1.84 5.24 -2.18
C LEU A 79 -1.16 5.84 -0.94
N GLU A 80 -0.39 6.90 -1.13
CA GLU A 80 0.26 7.64 -0.04
C GLU A 80 -0.78 8.20 0.95
N LYS A 81 -1.90 8.76 0.46
CA LYS A 81 -3.02 9.20 1.33
C LYS A 81 -3.63 8.04 2.12
N TYR A 82 -3.93 6.92 1.47
CA TYR A 82 -4.46 5.74 2.15
C TYR A 82 -3.49 5.20 3.22
N PHE A 83 -2.20 5.13 2.89
CA PHE A 83 -1.17 4.68 3.81
C PHE A 83 -1.03 5.61 5.01
N ALA A 84 -0.99 6.93 4.78
CA ALA A 84 -0.88 7.93 5.84
C ALA A 84 -2.05 7.83 6.82
N ALA A 85 -3.29 7.75 6.31
CA ALA A 85 -4.48 7.59 7.14
C ALA A 85 -4.43 6.29 7.99
N ALA A 86 -4.14 5.15 7.36
CA ALA A 86 -4.04 3.87 8.07
C ALA A 86 -2.86 3.82 9.08
N LYS A 87 -1.76 4.52 8.81
CA LYS A 87 -0.60 4.58 9.71
C LYS A 87 -0.85 5.49 10.91
N ALA A 88 -1.68 6.51 10.77
CA ALA A 88 -2.01 7.47 11.82
C ALA A 88 -3.02 6.94 12.85
N VAL A 89 -3.62 5.77 12.62
CA VAL A 89 -4.54 5.12 13.55
C VAL A 89 -3.86 4.90 14.90
N ASP A 90 -4.51 5.39 15.97
CA ASP A 90 -4.07 5.12 17.33
C ASP A 90 -4.38 3.66 17.72
N LEU A 91 -3.34 2.97 18.19
CA LEU A 91 -3.35 1.59 18.63
C LEU A 91 -2.76 1.44 20.03
N SER A 92 -2.47 2.55 20.72
CA SER A 92 -1.80 2.57 22.02
C SER A 92 -2.62 1.85 23.10
N ASP A 93 -3.94 1.97 23.03
CA ASP A 93 -4.91 1.30 23.91
C ASP A 93 -4.89 -0.24 23.79
N LEU A 94 -4.34 -0.79 22.70
CA LEU A 94 -4.25 -2.24 22.51
C LEU A 94 -3.09 -2.89 23.25
N ALA A 95 -2.09 -2.11 23.69
CA ALA A 95 -0.94 -2.64 24.42
C ALA A 95 -1.35 -3.26 25.76
N ASP A 96 -2.20 -2.55 26.50
CA ASP A 96 -2.66 -2.90 27.85
C ASP A 96 -4.00 -3.66 27.85
N SER A 97 -4.57 -3.93 26.66
CA SER A 97 -5.84 -4.61 26.52
C SER A 97 -5.75 -6.11 26.85
N PRO A 98 -6.78 -6.72 27.48
CA PRO A 98 -6.84 -8.15 27.76
C PRO A 98 -6.98 -9.03 26.50
N HIS A 99 -7.05 -8.45 25.30
CA HIS A 99 -7.16 -9.18 24.05
C HIS A 99 -5.92 -10.03 23.74
N ASP A 100 -6.14 -11.23 23.22
CA ASP A 100 -5.07 -12.07 22.67
C ASP A 100 -4.50 -11.50 21.35
N GLY A 101 -3.41 -12.10 20.86
CA GLY A 101 -2.75 -11.63 19.63
C GLY A 101 -3.63 -11.67 18.38
N ARG A 102 -4.60 -12.59 18.29
CA ARG A 102 -5.50 -12.69 17.13
C ARG A 102 -6.56 -11.60 17.18
N ALA A 103 -7.15 -11.37 18.35
CA ALA A 103 -8.11 -10.32 18.59
C ALA A 103 -7.48 -8.93 18.37
N ARG A 104 -6.28 -8.68 18.91
CA ARG A 104 -5.53 -7.44 18.67
C ARG A 104 -5.30 -7.19 17.18
N LYS A 105 -4.84 -8.20 16.44
CA LYS A 105 -4.64 -8.08 14.99
C LYS A 105 -5.92 -7.69 14.26
N LYS A 106 -7.05 -8.31 14.61
CA LYS A 106 -8.34 -8.01 14.01
C LYS A 106 -8.74 -6.55 14.26
N ILE A 107 -8.59 -6.06 15.49
CA ILE A 107 -8.91 -4.66 15.84
C ILE A 107 -8.00 -3.69 15.08
N VAL A 108 -6.70 -3.98 14.96
CA VAL A 108 -5.77 -3.17 14.15
C VAL A 108 -6.21 -3.13 12.68
N GLU A 109 -6.61 -4.27 12.11
CA GLU A 109 -7.08 -4.34 10.73
C GLU A 109 -8.40 -3.57 10.53
N GLU A 110 -9.35 -3.68 11.45
CA GLU A 110 -10.63 -2.96 11.42
C GLU A 110 -10.42 -1.45 11.47
N ARG A 111 -9.65 -0.94 12.45
CA ARG A 111 -9.41 0.51 12.55
C ARG A 111 -8.69 1.10 11.34
N ARG A 112 -7.74 0.35 10.77
CA ARG A 112 -7.05 0.75 9.54
C ARG A 112 -7.98 0.73 8.34
N LEU A 113 -8.88 -0.25 8.26
CA LEU A 113 -9.89 -0.33 7.22
C LEU A 113 -10.85 0.86 7.29
N ASP A 114 -11.27 1.24 8.50
CA ASP A 114 -12.13 2.40 8.71
C ASP A 114 -11.46 3.69 8.21
N ALA A 115 -10.20 3.92 8.59
CA ALA A 115 -9.43 5.07 8.13
C ALA A 115 -9.24 5.11 6.59
N ILE A 116 -9.03 3.96 5.95
CA ILE A 116 -8.96 3.87 4.48
C ILE A 116 -10.33 4.14 3.86
N SER A 117 -11.40 3.64 4.47
CA SER A 117 -12.77 3.79 3.98
C SER A 117 -13.22 5.25 4.01
N GLU A 118 -12.84 6.00 5.05
CA GLU A 118 -13.08 7.46 5.12
C GLU A 118 -12.43 8.20 3.95
N ILE A 119 -11.15 7.92 3.64
CA ILE A 119 -10.49 8.50 2.47
C ILE A 119 -11.19 8.10 1.16
N HIS A 120 -11.72 6.89 1.08
CA HIS A 120 -12.45 6.41 -0.10
C HIS A 120 -13.78 7.17 -0.29
N GLN A 121 -14.59 7.32 0.76
CA GLN A 121 -15.86 8.05 0.74
C GLN A 121 -15.68 9.54 0.42
N ASN A 122 -14.64 10.17 0.99
CA ASN A 122 -14.32 11.58 0.75
C ASN A 122 -13.94 11.84 -0.72
N ARG A 123 -13.42 10.84 -1.44
CA ARG A 123 -13.15 10.94 -2.88
C ARG A 123 -14.41 10.83 -3.72
N GLU A 124 -15.34 9.96 -3.34
CA GLU A 124 -16.61 9.79 -4.05
C GLU A 124 -17.50 11.02 -3.90
N THR A 125 -17.49 11.65 -2.72
CA THR A 125 -18.33 12.83 -2.41
C THR A 125 -17.78 14.12 -3.04
N ALA A 126 -16.49 14.16 -3.38
CA ALA A 126 -15.84 15.32 -3.99
C ALA A 126 -15.97 15.38 -5.52
N CYS A 127 -16.68 14.41 -6.13
CA CYS A 127 -16.96 14.33 -7.56
C CYS A 127 -18.41 14.73 -7.86
#